data_AF-A0A917RH07-F1
#
_entry.id   AF-A0A917RH07-F1
#
_cell.length_a   1.000
_cell.length_b   1.000
_cell.length_c   1.000
_cell.angle_alpha   90.00
_cell.angle_beta   90.00
_cell.angle_gamma   90.00
#
_symmetry.space_group_name_H-M   'P 1'
#
loop_
_entity.id
_entity.type
_entity.pdbx_description
1 polymer ?
#
loop_
_entity_poly.entity_id
_entity_poly.type
_entity_poly.pdbx_seq_one_letter_code
_entity_poly.pdbx_strand_id
1 'polypeptide(L)'
;MTWSIPQITTGAERHLLECMLDRNRTELIHTVRGLSDDQARYRLVASRTTPIGLLKHAAVAERIWFQHVLAGLPESECGGGTAGGDASFVVGDNETLADVIAEFERASERSRVVAADFDLDDIKTHPRVGDVNLRFIYLLLSEDFARHAGHGDILREQIEHSTPLTDIPEQP
;
A
#
# COMPACT_ATOMS: atom_id res chain seq x y z
N MET A 1 -11.76 10.84 -5.58
CA MET A 1 -11.80 10.05 -4.35
C MET A 1 -12.46 8.71 -4.62
N THR A 2 -11.66 7.65 -4.71
CA THR A 2 -12.17 6.28 -4.81
C THR A 2 -12.21 5.71 -3.40
N TRP A 3 -13.40 5.67 -2.80
CA TRP A 3 -13.63 4.90 -1.60
C TRP A 3 -14.75 3.91 -1.88
N SER A 4 -14.41 2.62 -1.88
CA SER A 4 -15.41 1.57 -2.08
C SER A 4 -16.17 1.29 -0.79
N ILE A 5 -17.50 1.18 -0.91
CA ILE A 5 -18.38 0.77 0.18
C ILE A 5 -18.00 -0.66 0.62
N PRO A 6 -17.76 -0.90 1.92
CA PRO A 6 -17.49 -2.24 2.44
C PRO A 6 -18.61 -3.22 2.10
N GLN A 7 -18.27 -4.33 1.44
CA GLN A 7 -19.22 -5.40 1.10
C GLN A 7 -19.41 -6.41 2.25
N ILE A 8 -18.38 -6.56 3.09
CA ILE A 8 -18.39 -7.42 4.27
C ILE A 8 -18.35 -6.53 5.51
N THR A 9 -19.37 -6.66 6.36
CA THR A 9 -19.58 -5.81 7.55
C THR A 9 -19.84 -6.61 8.83
N THR A 10 -19.90 -7.94 8.74
CA THR A 10 -20.07 -8.86 9.88
C THR A 10 -19.39 -10.21 9.57
N GLY A 11 -19.09 -11.00 10.60
CA GLY A 11 -18.41 -12.30 10.48
C GLY A 11 -17.34 -12.52 11.53
N ALA A 12 -16.50 -13.55 11.32
CA ALA A 12 -15.35 -13.82 12.18
C ALA A 12 -14.30 -12.68 12.08
N GLU A 13 -13.62 -12.39 13.19
CA GLU A 13 -12.62 -11.32 13.28
C GLU A 13 -11.57 -11.39 12.16
N ARG A 14 -10.96 -12.56 11.94
CA ARG A 14 -9.97 -12.78 10.88
C ARG A 14 -10.50 -12.36 9.50
N HIS A 15 -11.72 -12.78 9.18
CA HIS A 15 -12.32 -12.49 7.88
C HIS A 15 -12.53 -10.98 7.69
N LEU A 16 -12.96 -10.27 8.74
CA LEU A 16 -13.12 -8.81 8.69
C LEU A 16 -11.78 -8.08 8.48
N LEU A 17 -10.72 -8.53 9.16
CA LEU A 17 -9.38 -7.98 9.02
C LEU A 17 -8.81 -8.19 7.60
N GLU A 18 -8.94 -9.41 7.08
CA GLU A 18 -8.51 -9.76 5.72
C GLU A 18 -9.25 -8.91 4.67
N CYS A 19 -10.59 -8.86 4.73
CA CYS A 19 -11.38 -8.06 3.80
C CYS A 19 -11.11 -6.55 3.92
N MET A 20 -10.77 -6.05 5.11
CA MET A 20 -10.38 -4.66 5.30
C MET A 20 -9.07 -4.34 4.60
N LEU A 21 -8.04 -5.17 4.81
CA LEU A 21 -6.74 -5.00 4.16
C LEU A 21 -6.87 -5.11 2.62
N ASP A 22 -7.69 -6.04 2.14
CA ASP A 22 -7.92 -6.27 0.71
C ASP A 22 -8.57 -5.10 -0.01
N ARG A 23 -9.52 -4.46 0.66
CA ARG A 23 -10.11 -3.24 0.14
C ARG A 23 -9.04 -2.16 0.02
N ASN A 24 -8.20 -1.95 1.02
CA ASN A 24 -7.15 -0.93 0.95
C ASN A 24 -6.07 -1.24 -0.10
N ARG A 25 -5.72 -2.52 -0.31
CA ARG A 25 -4.89 -2.95 -1.45
C ARG A 25 -5.51 -2.57 -2.79
N THR A 26 -6.81 -2.81 -2.91
CA THR A 26 -7.58 -2.46 -4.12
C THR A 26 -7.62 -0.95 -4.34
N GLU A 27 -7.89 -0.16 -3.31
CA GLU A 27 -7.90 1.31 -3.40
C GLU A 27 -6.53 1.88 -3.82
N LEU A 28 -5.43 1.34 -3.28
CA LEU A 28 -4.10 1.76 -3.71
C LEU A 28 -3.88 1.57 -5.22
N ILE A 29 -4.28 0.42 -5.78
CA ILE A 29 -4.20 0.17 -7.22
C ILE A 29 -5.11 1.14 -7.99
N HIS A 30 -6.29 1.47 -7.45
CA HIS A 30 -7.19 2.45 -8.07
C HIS A 30 -6.57 3.83 -8.18
N THR A 31 -5.77 4.27 -7.21
CA THR A 31 -5.13 5.60 -7.27
C THR A 31 -4.22 5.79 -8.49
N VAL A 32 -3.62 4.70 -9.02
CA VAL A 32 -2.71 4.76 -10.16
C VAL A 32 -3.30 4.26 -11.48
N ARG A 33 -4.51 3.67 -11.44
CA ARG A 33 -5.09 3.01 -12.62
C ARG A 33 -5.29 4.01 -13.75
N GLY A 34 -4.72 3.71 -14.92
CA GLY A 34 -4.84 4.52 -16.12
C GLY A 34 -3.84 5.68 -16.23
N LEU A 35 -2.95 5.86 -15.24
CA LEU A 35 -1.81 6.77 -15.37
C LEU A 35 -0.75 6.18 -16.32
N SER A 36 -0.04 7.04 -17.04
CA SER A 36 1.21 6.65 -17.71
C SER A 36 2.35 6.51 -16.70
N ASP A 37 3.45 5.86 -17.12
CA ASP A 37 4.67 5.78 -16.31
C ASP A 37 5.18 7.17 -15.91
N ASP A 38 5.13 8.14 -16.83
CA ASP A 38 5.53 9.52 -16.56
C ASP A 38 4.64 10.19 -15.51
N GLN A 39 3.31 10.10 -15.68
CA GLN A 39 2.35 10.68 -14.72
C GLN A 39 2.51 10.06 -13.33
N ALA A 40 2.71 8.75 -13.26
CA ALA A 40 2.85 8.05 -11.99
C ALA A 40 4.15 8.42 -11.25
N ARG A 41 5.13 9.02 -11.94
CA ARG A 41 6.38 9.53 -11.38
C ARG A 41 6.34 11.00 -10.99
N TYR A 42 5.25 11.71 -11.25
CA TYR A 42 5.15 13.12 -10.88
C TYR A 42 5.27 13.31 -9.36
N ARG A 43 6.15 14.24 -8.99
CA ARG A 43 6.34 14.70 -7.62
C ARG A 43 5.60 16.02 -7.44
N LEU A 44 4.41 15.94 -6.89
CA LEU A 44 3.48 17.08 -6.78
C LEU A 44 3.42 17.68 -5.37
N VAL A 45 4.20 17.12 -4.45
CA VAL A 45 4.32 17.55 -3.06
C VAL A 45 5.79 17.61 -2.65
N ALA A 46 6.09 18.33 -1.55
CA ALA A 46 7.46 18.53 -1.08
C ALA A 46 8.14 17.24 -0.60
N SER A 47 7.38 16.23 -0.15
CA SER A 47 7.91 14.91 0.20
C SER A 47 8.40 14.14 -1.03
N ARG A 48 9.01 12.96 -0.83
CA ARG A 48 9.39 12.05 -1.93
C ARG A 48 8.20 11.27 -2.53
N THR A 49 6.99 11.60 -2.13
CA THR A 49 5.78 10.87 -2.51
C THR A 49 5.45 11.09 -3.99
N THR A 50 5.27 9.98 -4.70
CA THR A 50 4.77 9.91 -6.08
C THR A 50 3.73 8.78 -6.14
N PRO A 51 2.79 8.80 -7.10
CA PRO A 51 1.79 7.73 -7.23
C PRO A 51 2.42 6.31 -7.30
N ILE A 52 3.45 6.11 -8.12
CA ILE A 52 4.15 4.82 -8.23
C ILE A 52 4.97 4.49 -6.97
N GLY A 53 5.54 5.50 -6.30
CA GLY A 53 6.28 5.32 -5.05
C GLY A 53 5.40 4.83 -3.90
N LEU A 54 4.13 5.26 -3.82
CA LEU A 54 3.17 4.77 -2.82
C LEU A 54 2.93 3.26 -2.97
N LEU A 55 2.74 2.78 -4.20
CA LEU A 55 2.57 1.35 -4.48
C LEU A 55 3.84 0.54 -4.18
N LYS A 56 5.01 1.05 -4.57
CA LYS A 56 6.27 0.38 -4.28
C LYS A 56 6.49 0.26 -2.77
N HIS A 57 6.20 1.31 -2.02
CA HIS A 57 6.22 1.30 -0.56
C HIS A 57 5.29 0.22 0.01
N ALA A 58 4.05 0.15 -0.47
CA ALA A 58 3.09 -0.85 -0.01
C ALA A 58 3.58 -2.29 -0.27
N ALA A 59 4.20 -2.56 -1.42
CA ALA A 59 4.81 -3.86 -1.72
C ALA A 59 5.98 -4.19 -0.77
N VAL A 60 6.80 -3.21 -0.41
CA VAL A 60 7.85 -3.38 0.60
C VAL A 60 7.25 -3.67 1.98
N ALA A 61 6.18 -2.97 2.37
CA ALA A 61 5.49 -3.19 3.64
C ALA A 61 4.91 -4.61 3.76
N GLU A 62 4.28 -5.13 2.69
CA GLU A 62 3.81 -6.52 2.62
C GLU A 62 4.96 -7.51 2.91
N ARG A 63 6.09 -7.34 2.24
CA ARG A 63 7.27 -8.21 2.42
C ARG A 63 7.83 -8.13 3.83
N ILE A 64 8.01 -6.93 4.37
CA ILE A 64 8.55 -6.76 5.72
C ILE A 64 7.63 -7.44 6.73
N TRP A 65 6.35 -7.12 6.74
CA TRP A 65 5.48 -7.53 7.84
C TRP A 65 5.03 -8.99 7.76
N PHE A 66 4.64 -9.48 6.58
CA PHE A 66 4.21 -10.87 6.45
C PHE A 66 5.39 -11.82 6.27
N GLN A 67 6.39 -11.48 5.44
CA GLN A 67 7.43 -12.45 5.09
C GLN A 67 8.60 -12.39 6.09
N HIS A 68 9.16 -11.21 6.33
CA HIS A 68 10.30 -11.08 7.22
C HIS A 68 9.90 -11.21 8.70
N VAL A 69 8.86 -10.48 9.15
CA VAL A 69 8.47 -10.44 10.57
C VAL A 69 7.61 -11.65 10.96
N LEU A 70 6.48 -11.89 10.27
CA LEU A 70 5.56 -12.97 10.65
C LEU A 70 6.14 -14.36 10.36
N ALA A 71 6.57 -14.62 9.12
CA ALA A 71 7.18 -15.90 8.75
C ALA A 71 8.63 -16.07 9.24
N GLY A 72 9.30 -14.99 9.66
CA GLY A 72 10.68 -15.07 10.13
C GLY A 72 11.70 -15.33 9.02
N LEU A 73 11.36 -15.05 7.76
CA LEU A 73 12.27 -15.28 6.64
C LEU A 73 13.44 -14.28 6.68
N PRO A 74 14.67 -14.69 6.34
CA PRO A 74 15.74 -13.73 6.10
C PRO A 74 15.39 -12.83 4.91
N GLU A 75 15.92 -11.60 4.88
CA GLU A 75 15.63 -10.61 3.83
C GLU A 75 15.91 -11.15 2.42
N SER A 76 16.95 -11.98 2.26
CA SER A 76 17.32 -12.60 0.99
C SER A 76 16.31 -13.62 0.45
N GLU A 77 15.41 -14.12 1.30
CA GLU A 77 14.37 -15.09 0.93
C GLU A 77 12.98 -14.44 0.79
N CYS A 78 12.87 -13.14 1.09
CA CYS A 78 11.68 -12.37 0.76
C CYS A 78 11.55 -12.21 -0.75
N GLY A 79 10.32 -12.13 -1.25
CA GLY A 79 10.03 -12.06 -2.69
C GLY A 79 10.48 -10.76 -3.40
N GLY A 80 11.28 -9.92 -2.76
CA GLY A 80 11.72 -8.62 -3.24
C GLY A 80 12.41 -7.81 -2.14
N GLY A 81 12.80 -6.56 -2.44
CA GLY A 81 13.49 -5.71 -1.47
C GLY A 81 12.67 -5.37 -0.23
N THR A 82 13.31 -5.39 0.94
CA THR A 82 12.72 -5.13 2.28
C THR A 82 13.25 -3.84 2.92
N ALA A 83 13.88 -2.96 2.13
CA ALA A 83 14.39 -1.69 2.62
C ALA A 83 13.25 -0.72 2.97
N GLY A 84 12.91 -0.61 4.26
CA GLY A 84 11.85 0.26 4.77
C GLY A 84 12.21 1.76 4.80
N GLY A 85 11.29 2.57 5.34
CA GLY A 85 11.46 4.03 5.45
C GLY A 85 11.52 4.71 4.07
N ASP A 86 12.22 5.84 3.96
CA ASP A 86 12.30 6.62 2.71
C ASP A 86 12.80 5.83 1.50
N ALA A 87 13.61 4.78 1.71
CA ALA A 87 14.15 3.95 0.63
C ALA A 87 13.05 3.17 -0.11
N SER A 88 11.98 2.80 0.59
CA SER A 88 10.86 2.04 0.01
C SER A 88 10.04 2.82 -1.02
N PHE A 89 10.14 4.15 -1.04
CA PHE A 89 9.47 5.01 -2.02
C PHE A 89 10.30 5.25 -3.29
N VAL A 90 11.57 4.82 -3.31
CA VAL A 90 12.49 5.09 -4.43
C VAL A 90 12.20 4.13 -5.58
N VAL A 91 11.73 4.67 -6.70
CA VAL A 91 11.46 3.93 -7.94
C VAL A 91 12.57 4.21 -8.94
N GLY A 92 13.28 3.17 -9.37
CA GLY A 92 14.34 3.25 -10.36
C GLY A 92 13.82 3.56 -11.76
N ASP A 93 14.70 4.03 -12.64
CA ASP A 93 14.33 4.51 -13.97
C ASP A 93 13.75 3.41 -14.87
N ASN A 94 14.12 2.15 -14.63
CA ASN A 94 13.68 1.00 -15.42
C ASN A 94 12.41 0.31 -14.87
N GLU A 95 11.86 0.76 -13.74
CA GLU A 95 10.66 0.14 -13.15
C GLU A 95 9.38 0.76 -13.75
N THR A 96 8.59 0.00 -14.49
CA THR A 96 7.33 0.52 -15.05
C THR A 96 6.22 0.51 -13.99
N LEU A 97 5.18 1.31 -14.18
CA LEU A 97 3.99 1.28 -13.31
C LEU A 97 3.35 -0.10 -13.31
N ALA A 98 3.27 -0.74 -14.48
CA ALA A 98 2.73 -2.08 -14.63
C ALA A 98 3.52 -3.11 -13.80
N ASP A 99 4.86 -3.04 -13.83
CA ASP A 99 5.71 -3.94 -13.06
C ASP A 99 5.54 -3.74 -11.56
N VAL A 100 5.42 -2.48 -11.11
CA VAL A 100 5.22 -2.14 -9.68
C VAL A 100 3.84 -2.58 -9.19
N ILE A 101 2.78 -2.44 -10.01
CA ILE A 101 1.45 -3.00 -9.69
C ILE A 101 1.54 -4.52 -9.55
N ALA A 102 2.14 -5.20 -10.54
CA ALA A 102 2.25 -6.65 -10.52
C ALA A 102 3.10 -7.15 -9.32
N GLU A 103 4.12 -6.39 -8.93
CA GLU A 103 4.92 -6.69 -7.75
C GLU A 103 4.14 -6.52 -6.44
N PHE A 104 3.33 -5.47 -6.33
CA PHE A 104 2.44 -5.29 -5.19
C PHE A 104 1.43 -6.42 -5.08
N GLU A 105 0.77 -6.80 -6.19
CA GLU A 105 -0.18 -7.91 -6.22
C GLU A 105 0.48 -9.24 -5.82
N ARG A 106 1.68 -9.55 -6.34
CA ARG A 106 2.45 -10.75 -5.92
C ARG A 106 2.80 -10.73 -4.44
N ALA A 107 3.21 -9.57 -3.91
CA ALA A 107 3.55 -9.43 -2.51
C ALA A 107 2.31 -9.64 -1.63
N SER A 108 1.17 -9.05 -1.99
CA SER A 108 -0.10 -9.23 -1.29
C SER A 108 -0.59 -10.68 -1.32
N GLU A 109 -0.47 -11.39 -2.45
CA GLU A 109 -0.84 -12.80 -2.54
C GLU A 109 0.04 -13.66 -1.64
N ARG A 110 1.37 -13.43 -1.66
CA ARG A 110 2.29 -14.12 -0.75
C ARG A 110 1.98 -13.83 0.72
N SER A 111 1.58 -12.61 1.05
CA SER A 111 1.14 -12.25 2.40
C SER A 111 -0.06 -13.08 2.86
N ARG A 112 -1.04 -13.37 1.97
CA ARG A 112 -2.17 -14.26 2.30
C ARG A 112 -1.72 -15.67 2.60
N VAL A 113 -0.87 -16.22 1.72
CA VAL A 113 -0.35 -17.59 1.87
C VAL A 113 0.37 -17.72 3.20
N VAL A 114 1.23 -16.76 3.53
CA VAL A 114 1.94 -16.75 4.82
C VAL A 114 0.95 -16.61 5.98
N ALA A 115 0.03 -15.65 5.94
CA ALA A 115 -0.89 -15.39 7.06
C ALA A 115 -1.87 -16.55 7.36
N ALA A 116 -2.09 -17.44 6.39
CA ALA A 116 -2.93 -18.63 6.55
C ALA A 116 -2.30 -19.66 7.51
N ASP A 117 -0.97 -19.65 7.67
CA ASP A 117 -0.23 -20.59 8.52
C ASP A 117 -0.11 -20.12 10.00
N PHE A 118 -0.67 -18.95 10.34
CA PHE A 118 -0.56 -18.35 11.67
C PHE A 118 -1.93 -18.02 12.26
N ASP A 119 -2.07 -18.16 13.57
CA ASP A 119 -3.20 -17.65 14.33
C ASP A 119 -3.09 -16.13 14.56
N LEU A 120 -4.24 -15.46 14.77
CA LEU A 120 -4.27 -14.00 14.99
C LEU A 120 -3.43 -13.56 16.20
N ASP A 121 -3.28 -14.45 17.17
CA ASP A 121 -2.58 -14.24 18.43
C ASP A 121 -1.13 -14.76 18.44
N ASP A 122 -0.63 -15.31 17.31
CA ASP A 122 0.76 -15.76 17.22
C ASP A 122 1.74 -14.58 17.33
N ILE A 123 2.58 -14.62 18.36
CA ILE A 123 3.52 -13.54 18.69
C ILE A 123 4.85 -13.69 17.96
N LYS A 124 5.38 -12.56 17.51
CA LYS A 124 6.73 -12.39 16.94
C LYS A 124 7.38 -11.17 17.58
N THR A 125 8.68 -11.25 17.87
CA THR A 125 9.43 -10.13 18.44
C THR A 125 10.09 -9.31 17.32
N HIS A 126 9.67 -8.06 17.18
CA HIS A 126 10.28 -7.11 16.25
C HIS A 126 11.30 -6.22 16.99
N PRO A 127 12.53 -6.03 16.49
CA PRO A 127 13.63 -5.39 17.23
C PRO A 127 13.38 -3.93 17.65
N ARG A 128 12.46 -3.23 16.97
CA ARG A 128 12.14 -1.82 17.26
C ARG A 128 10.76 -1.57 17.84
N VAL A 129 9.82 -2.48 17.59
CA VAL A 129 8.40 -2.30 17.93
C VAL A 129 8.01 -3.13 19.16
N GLY A 130 8.81 -4.14 19.49
CA GLY A 130 8.50 -5.12 20.53
C GLY A 130 7.70 -6.28 19.98
N ASP A 131 6.96 -6.95 20.85
CA ASP A 131 6.13 -8.09 20.49
C ASP A 131 4.91 -7.64 19.69
N VAL A 132 4.68 -8.32 18.57
CA VAL A 132 3.57 -8.09 17.64
C VAL A 132 2.91 -9.42 17.30
N ASN A 133 1.63 -9.40 16.93
CA ASN A 133 0.92 -10.58 16.43
C ASN A 133 0.28 -10.32 15.07
N LEU A 134 -0.26 -11.36 14.43
CA LEU A 134 -0.88 -11.23 13.11
C LEU A 134 -2.06 -10.24 13.12
N ARG A 135 -2.84 -10.18 14.21
CA ARG A 135 -3.91 -9.17 14.36
C ARG A 135 -3.37 -7.75 14.26
N PHE A 136 -2.28 -7.44 14.96
CA PHE A 136 -1.61 -6.15 14.86
C PHE A 136 -1.13 -5.86 13.44
N ILE A 137 -0.53 -6.85 12.76
CA ILE A 137 -0.03 -6.69 11.39
C ILE A 137 -1.18 -6.32 10.42
N TYR A 138 -2.33 -6.99 10.52
CA TYR A 138 -3.49 -6.64 9.69
C TYR A 138 -4.00 -5.22 9.94
N LEU A 139 -4.08 -4.80 11.21
CA LEU A 139 -4.50 -3.45 11.57
C LEU A 139 -3.51 -2.40 11.06
N LEU A 140 -2.22 -2.64 11.27
CA LEU A 140 -1.14 -1.74 10.86
C LEU A 140 -1.15 -1.51 9.35
N LEU A 141 -1.18 -2.59 8.54
CA LEU A 141 -1.17 -2.42 7.08
C LEU A 141 -2.49 -1.86 6.56
N SER A 142 -3.62 -2.12 7.22
CA SER A 142 -4.89 -1.49 6.86
C SER A 142 -4.84 0.02 7.08
N GLU A 143 -4.29 0.47 8.21
CA GLU A 143 -4.08 1.90 8.50
C GLU A 143 -3.12 2.55 7.50
N ASP A 144 -1.98 1.92 7.26
CA ASP A 144 -0.94 2.43 6.38
C ASP A 144 -1.44 2.55 4.93
N PHE A 145 -2.10 1.52 4.41
CA PHE A 145 -2.60 1.53 3.04
C PHE A 145 -3.77 2.48 2.85
N ALA A 146 -4.67 2.62 3.83
CA ALA A 146 -5.72 3.61 3.78
C ALA A 146 -5.16 5.05 3.72
N ARG A 147 -4.11 5.33 4.52
CA ARG A 147 -3.40 6.62 4.50
C ARG A 147 -2.79 6.88 3.13
N HIS A 148 -2.09 5.89 2.55
CA HIS A 148 -1.46 6.02 1.25
C HIS A 148 -2.45 6.10 0.09
N ALA A 149 -3.59 5.41 0.17
CA ALA A 149 -4.66 5.57 -0.80
C ALA A 149 -5.21 7.00 -0.79
N GLY A 150 -5.41 7.60 0.40
CA GLY A 150 -5.79 9.00 0.53
C GLY A 150 -4.75 9.96 -0.07
N HIS A 151 -3.45 9.70 0.12
CA HIS A 151 -2.39 10.47 -0.57
C HIS A 151 -2.45 10.31 -2.09
N GLY A 152 -2.65 9.08 -2.58
CA GLY A 152 -2.75 8.77 -3.99
C GLY A 152 -3.95 9.45 -4.66
N ASP A 153 -5.09 9.53 -3.97
CA ASP A 153 -6.27 10.26 -4.44
C ASP A 153 -5.98 11.74 -4.70
N ILE A 154 -5.29 12.43 -3.79
CA ILE A 154 -4.92 13.84 -3.94
C ILE A 154 -3.94 14.03 -5.10
N LEU A 155 -2.94 13.15 -5.22
CA LEU A 155 -1.98 13.22 -6.33
C LEU A 155 -2.68 12.97 -7.66
N ARG A 156 -3.61 12.03 -7.72
CA ARG A 156 -4.41 11.74 -8.91
C ARG A 156 -5.26 12.94 -9.31
N GLU A 157 -5.94 13.57 -8.35
CA GLU A 157 -6.73 14.79 -8.59
C GLU A 157 -5.86 15.90 -9.20
N GLN A 158 -4.65 16.12 -8.69
CA GLN A 158 -3.71 17.10 -9.24
C GLN A 158 -3.21 16.76 -10.66
N ILE A 159 -3.08 15.48 -11.00
CA ILE A 159 -2.70 15.01 -12.35
C ILE A 159 -3.87 15.17 -13.33
N GLU A 160 -5.08 14.85 -12.92
CA GLU A 160 -6.27 14.95 -13.78
C GLU A 160 -6.74 16.40 -13.97
N HIS A 161 -6.51 17.26 -12.98
CA HIS A 161 -6.92 18.65 -12.96
C HIS A 161 -5.76 19.63 -12.96
N SER A 162 -4.66 19.32 -13.68
CA SER A 162 -3.49 20.21 -13.79
C SER A 162 -3.76 21.56 -14.49
N THR A 163 -5.00 21.84 -14.87
CA THR A 163 -5.44 23.14 -15.38
C THR A 163 -5.92 23.99 -14.20
N PRO A 164 -5.45 25.24 -14.02
CA PRO A 164 -5.85 26.07 -12.89
C PRO A 164 -7.36 26.25 -12.82
N LEU A 165 -7.90 26.27 -11.60
CA LEU A 165 -9.22 26.82 -11.27
C LEU A 165 -9.22 28.33 -11.53
N THR A 166 -9.08 28.73 -12.79
CA THR A 166 -9.36 30.08 -13.25
C THR A 166 -10.72 30.04 -13.94
N ASP A 167 -11.57 30.98 -13.55
CA ASP A 167 -12.97 31.19 -13.92
C ASP A 167 -14.02 30.38 -13.14
N ILE A 168 -14.09 30.63 -11.82
CA ILE A 168 -15.41 30.72 -11.18
C ILE A 168 -15.83 32.20 -11.27
N PRO A 169 -16.78 32.58 -12.12
CA PRO A 169 -17.34 33.93 -12.09
C PRO A 169 -17.97 34.14 -10.71
N GLU A 170 -17.61 35.21 -10.02
CA GLU A 170 -18.39 35.68 -8.88
C GLU A 170 -19.83 35.88 -9.34
N GLN A 171 -20.76 35.09 -8.78
CA GLN A 171 -22.18 35.32 -8.99
C GLN A 171 -22.61 36.61 -8.24
N PRO A 172 -23.52 37.39 -8.82
CA PRO A 172 -23.87 38.74 -8.35
C PRO A 172 -24.53 38.79 -6.97
#